data_AF-A0A6G3XVU7-F1
#
_entry.id   AF-A0A6G3XVU7-F1
#
_cell.length_a   1.000
_cell.length_b   1.000
_cell.length_c   1.000
_cell.angle_alpha   90.00
_cell.angle_beta   90.00
_cell.angle_gamma   90.00
#
_symmetry.space_group_name_H-M   'P 1'
#
loop_
_entity.id
_entity.type
_entity.pdbx_description
1 polymer ?
#
loop_
_entity_poly.entity_id
_entity_poly.type
_entity_poly.pdbx_seq_one_letter_code
_entity_poly.pdbx_strand_id
1 'polypeptide(L)'
;PESTHQVTWLFGDRGIPATLRHMNGYGSHTFQWNNEAGEVFWVKYHFKTDQGIKNLTQDEANKLAGEDPDSHQRDLRESIERGDFPSWTVQVQIMPAAD
;
A
#
# COMPACT_ATOMS: atom_id res chain seq x y z
N PRO A 1 -7.34 17.89 -14.66
CA PRO A 1 -6.61 16.77 -15.31
C PRO A 1 -5.54 16.13 -14.42
N GLU A 2 -5.05 16.83 -13.38
CA GLU A 2 -4.09 16.27 -12.40
C GLU A 2 -4.56 14.96 -11.72
N SER A 3 -5.88 14.78 -11.56
CA SER A 3 -6.46 13.58 -10.96
C SER A 3 -6.41 12.34 -11.85
N THR A 4 -6.18 12.48 -13.15
CA THR A 4 -6.26 11.37 -14.12
C THR A 4 -5.36 10.21 -13.71
N HIS A 5 -4.14 10.48 -13.26
CA HIS A 5 -3.22 9.44 -12.80
C HIS A 5 -3.77 8.66 -11.59
N GLN A 6 -4.33 9.35 -10.59
CA GLN A 6 -4.90 8.70 -9.41
C GLN A 6 -6.17 7.90 -9.76
N VAL A 7 -7.00 8.45 -10.64
CA VAL A 7 -8.21 7.80 -11.14
C VAL A 7 -7.88 6.50 -11.86
N THR A 8 -6.82 6.47 -12.69
CA THR A 8 -6.37 5.23 -13.34
C THR A 8 -6.01 4.14 -12.33
N TRP A 9 -5.39 4.49 -11.20
CA TRP A 9 -5.10 3.52 -10.15
C TRP A 9 -6.35 3.04 -9.41
N LEU A 10 -7.26 3.96 -9.09
CA LEU A 10 -8.50 3.67 -8.36
C LEU A 10 -9.44 2.75 -9.14
N PHE A 11 -9.54 2.93 -10.46
CA PHE A 11 -10.41 2.10 -11.31
C PHE A 11 -9.72 0.88 -11.92
N GLY A 12 -8.46 0.61 -11.54
CA GLY A 12 -7.79 -0.67 -11.79
C GLY A 12 -7.90 -1.59 -10.57
N ASP A 13 -7.32 -2.80 -10.67
CA ASP A 13 -7.42 -3.82 -9.61
C ASP A 13 -6.93 -3.35 -8.23
N ARG A 14 -6.03 -2.36 -8.18
CA ARG A 14 -5.55 -1.78 -6.92
C ARG A 14 -6.62 -1.02 -6.13
N GLY A 15 -7.74 -0.65 -6.76
CA GLY A 15 -8.89 -0.06 -6.08
C GLY A 15 -9.72 -1.05 -5.27
N ILE A 16 -9.56 -2.36 -5.50
CA ILE A 16 -10.33 -3.43 -4.86
C ILE A 16 -9.41 -4.53 -4.31
N PRO A 17 -8.53 -4.21 -3.34
CA PRO A 17 -7.64 -5.20 -2.75
C PRO A 17 -8.42 -6.30 -2.03
N ALA A 18 -7.93 -7.53 -2.09
CA ALA A 18 -8.58 -8.67 -1.42
C ALA A 18 -8.55 -8.55 0.10
N THR A 19 -7.49 -7.97 0.64
CA THR A 19 -7.30 -7.72 2.08
C THR A 19 -6.32 -6.56 2.26
N LEU A 20 -6.27 -5.95 3.45
CA LEU A 20 -5.28 -4.90 3.77
C LEU A 20 -3.83 -5.39 3.74
N ARG A 21 -3.60 -6.68 3.99
CA ARG A 21 -2.27 -7.29 4.06
C ARG A 21 -1.69 -7.67 2.69
N HIS A 22 -2.53 -7.88 1.68
CA HIS A 22 -2.07 -8.21 0.32
C HIS A 22 -1.97 -6.98 -0.60
N MET A 23 -1.63 -5.81 -0.05
CA MET A 23 -1.40 -4.58 -0.83
C MET A 23 -0.14 -3.84 -0.37
N ASN A 24 0.44 -3.07 -1.29
CA ASN A 24 1.55 -2.18 -0.98
C ASN A 24 1.05 -0.86 -0.39
N GLY A 25 1.90 -0.22 0.42
CA GLY A 25 1.75 1.18 0.82
C GLY A 25 2.77 2.07 0.13
N TYR A 26 2.41 3.32 -0.15
CA TYR A 26 3.32 4.32 -0.74
C TYR A 26 3.13 5.64 -0.01
N GLY A 27 4.24 6.31 0.34
CA GLY A 27 4.22 7.59 1.03
C GLY A 27 3.65 8.75 0.20
N SER A 28 3.44 8.53 -1.10
CA SER A 28 2.95 9.49 -2.10
C SER A 28 3.88 10.69 -2.31
N HIS A 29 4.09 11.51 -1.29
CA HIS A 29 4.92 12.70 -1.34
C HIS A 29 6.43 12.38 -1.35
N THR A 30 7.21 13.36 -1.83
CA THR A 30 8.66 13.35 -1.69
C THR A 30 9.01 13.97 -0.35
N PHE A 31 9.80 13.27 0.44
CA PHE A 31 10.31 13.75 1.73
C PHE A 31 11.79 14.11 1.60
N GLN A 32 12.33 14.78 2.61
CA GLN A 32 13.74 15.13 2.70
C GLN A 32 14.41 14.35 3.84
N TRP A 33 15.56 13.74 3.55
CA TRP A 33 16.51 13.25 4.55
C TRP A 33 17.73 14.15 4.59
N ASN A 34 18.29 14.31 5.78
CA ASN A 34 19.57 14.98 6.00
C ASN A 34 20.45 14.05 6.83
N ASN A 35 21.72 13.91 6.46
CA ASN A 35 22.68 13.13 7.26
C ASN A 35 23.53 14.04 8.17
N GLU A 36 24.41 13.45 8.97
CA GLU A 36 25.29 14.18 9.90
C GLU A 36 26.28 15.12 9.20
N ALA A 37 26.60 14.87 7.93
CA ALA A 37 27.45 15.73 7.10
C ALA A 37 26.70 16.92 6.49
N GLY A 38 25.38 17.02 6.71
CA GLY A 38 24.53 18.08 6.15
C GLY A 38 24.13 17.86 4.70
N GLU A 39 24.36 16.66 4.14
CA GLU A 39 23.93 16.31 2.79
C GLU A 39 22.43 16.03 2.76
N VAL A 40 21.77 16.47 1.67
CA VAL A 40 20.32 16.42 1.49
C VAL A 40 19.95 15.37 0.46
N PHE A 41 18.93 14.56 0.77
CA PHE A 41 18.40 13.54 -0.12
C PHE A 41 16.88 13.64 -0.23
N TRP A 42 16.36 13.55 -1.45
CA TRP A 42 14.94 13.37 -1.71
C TRP A 42 14.59 11.89 -1.61
N VAL A 43 13.53 11.58 -0.85
CA VAL A 43 13.14 10.19 -0.61
C VAL A 43 11.65 9.91 -0.87
N LYS A 44 11.36 8.70 -1.34
CA LYS A 44 10.01 8.11 -1.40
C LYS A 44 9.95 6.82 -0.59
N TYR A 45 8.95 6.70 0.28
CA TYR A 45 8.73 5.49 1.08
C TYR A 45 7.80 4.51 0.38
N HIS A 46 8.22 3.25 0.33
CA HIS A 46 7.50 2.15 -0.27
C HIS A 46 7.40 1.02 0.76
N PHE A 47 6.18 0.62 1.10
CA PHE A 47 5.89 -0.53 1.96
C PHE A 47 5.47 -1.69 1.06
N LYS A 48 6.36 -2.66 0.86
CA LYS A 48 6.10 -3.81 0.00
C LYS A 48 5.53 -4.95 0.82
N THR A 49 4.32 -5.42 0.48
CA THR A 49 3.74 -6.57 1.19
C THR A 49 4.58 -7.81 0.96
N ASP A 50 4.90 -8.53 2.04
CA ASP A 50 5.58 -9.82 1.95
C ASP A 50 4.59 -10.97 1.72
N GLN A 51 3.27 -10.71 1.75
CA GLN A 51 2.21 -11.70 1.53
C GLN A 51 1.84 -11.87 0.04
N GLY A 52 2.41 -11.03 -0.82
CA GLY A 52 2.07 -10.93 -2.24
C GLY A 52 0.82 -10.09 -2.49
N ILE A 53 0.70 -9.52 -3.69
CA ILE A 53 -0.45 -8.68 -4.07
C ILE A 53 -1.63 -9.57 -4.46
N LYS A 54 -2.81 -9.28 -3.91
CA LYS A 54 -4.08 -9.93 -4.29
C LYS A 54 -5.20 -8.91 -4.34
N ASN A 55 -5.98 -8.97 -5.41
CA ASN A 55 -7.14 -8.10 -5.65
C ASN A 55 -8.37 -8.96 -5.92
N LEU A 56 -9.54 -8.39 -5.67
CA LEU A 56 -10.82 -9.00 -6.02
C LEU A 56 -11.15 -8.70 -7.48
N THR A 57 -12.03 -9.51 -8.05
CA THR A 57 -12.83 -9.08 -9.21
C THR A 57 -13.93 -8.13 -8.76
N GLN A 58 -14.50 -7.37 -9.70
CA GLN A 58 -15.59 -6.44 -9.39
C GLN A 58 -16.82 -7.17 -8.81
N ASP A 59 -17.16 -8.34 -9.34
CA ASP A 59 -18.31 -9.12 -8.88
C ASP A 59 -18.11 -9.64 -7.44
N GLU A 60 -16.90 -10.10 -7.11
CA GLU A 60 -16.54 -10.50 -5.74
C GLU A 60 -16.60 -9.32 -4.78
N ALA A 61 -16.06 -8.15 -5.18
CA ALA A 61 -16.08 -6.95 -4.36
C ALA A 61 -17.51 -6.47 -4.09
N ASN A 62 -18.37 -6.46 -5.10
CA ASN A 62 -19.78 -6.06 -4.97
C ASN A 62 -20.54 -6.98 -4.00
N LYS A 63 -20.34 -8.29 -4.12
CA LYS A 63 -20.96 -9.27 -3.23
C LYS A 63 -20.48 -9.09 -1.80
N LEU A 64 -19.15 -9.02 -1.61
CA LEU A 64 -18.53 -8.91 -0.30
C LEU A 64 -18.96 -7.62 0.44
N ALA A 65 -19.08 -6.50 -0.27
CA ALA A 65 -19.51 -5.23 0.31
C ALA A 65 -20.92 -5.28 0.92
N GLY A 66 -21.81 -6.14 0.40
CA GLY A 66 -23.16 -6.32 0.94
C GLY A 66 -23.24 -7.40 2.03
N GLU A 67 -22.46 -8.48 1.90
CA GLU A 67 -22.50 -9.62 2.83
C GLU A 67 -21.66 -9.39 4.09
N ASP A 68 -20.50 -8.75 3.94
CA ASP A 68 -19.57 -8.48 5.03
C ASP A 68 -18.76 -7.18 4.81
N PRO A 69 -19.31 -6.03 5.24
CA PRO A 69 -18.61 -4.75 5.14
C PRO A 69 -17.35 -4.67 6.01
N ASP A 70 -17.18 -5.58 6.98
CA ASP A 70 -16.03 -5.63 7.89
C ASP A 70 -14.95 -6.63 7.46
N SER A 71 -15.11 -7.25 6.29
CA SER A 71 -14.25 -8.34 5.78
C SER A 71 -12.75 -8.06 5.88
N HIS A 72 -12.30 -6.86 5.54
CA HIS A 72 -10.90 -6.44 5.64
C HIS A 72 -10.41 -6.35 7.09
N GLN A 73 -11.22 -5.79 8.00
CA GLN A 73 -10.87 -5.68 9.41
C GLN A 73 -10.84 -7.06 10.07
N ARG A 74 -11.83 -7.91 9.73
CA ARG A 74 -11.94 -9.28 10.18
C ARG A 74 -10.75 -10.13 9.73
N ASP A 75 -10.38 -10.07 8.45
CA ASP A 75 -9.17 -10.75 7.94
C ASP A 75 -7.91 -10.33 8.72
N LEU A 76 -7.71 -9.03 8.94
CA LEU A 76 -6.52 -8.53 9.63
C LEU A 76 -6.47 -9.03 11.08
N ARG A 77 -7.58 -8.90 11.83
CA ARG A 77 -7.71 -9.36 13.22
C ARG A 77 -7.46 -10.86 13.33
N GLU A 78 -8.15 -11.65 12.52
CA GLU A 78 -8.05 -13.11 12.55
C GLU A 78 -6.66 -13.60 12.10
N SER A 79 -6.00 -12.88 11.20
CA SER A 79 -4.61 -13.17 10.79
C SER A 79 -3.65 -12.99 11.97
N ILE A 80 -3.82 -11.92 12.75
CA ILE A 80 -3.01 -11.68 13.95
C ILE A 80 -3.31 -12.73 15.03
N GLU A 81 -4.59 -13.05 15.29
CA GLU A 81 -5.00 -14.03 16.30
C GLU A 81 -4.46 -15.44 16.01
N ARG A 82 -4.36 -15.83 14.73
CA ARG A 82 -3.82 -17.13 14.31
C ARG A 82 -2.31 -17.16 14.12
N GLY A 83 -1.60 -16.06 14.42
CA GLY A 83 -0.14 -15.96 14.29
C GLY A 83 0.38 -15.77 12.85
N ASP A 84 -0.50 -15.52 11.88
CA ASP A 84 -0.14 -15.12 10.50
C ASP A 84 0.03 -13.59 10.46
N PHE A 85 1.07 -13.11 11.15
CA PHE A 85 1.32 -11.68 11.27
C PHE A 85 1.65 -11.08 9.89
N PRO A 86 0.91 -10.04 9.45
CA PRO A 86 1.26 -9.36 8.22
C PRO A 86 2.54 -8.56 8.42
N SER A 87 3.39 -8.57 7.38
CA SER A 87 4.64 -7.82 7.35
C SER A 87 4.81 -7.08 6.02
N TRP A 88 5.54 -5.98 6.08
CA TRP A 88 5.94 -5.23 4.91
C TRP A 88 7.42 -4.91 4.98
N THR A 89 8.12 -5.16 3.87
CA THR A 89 9.49 -4.67 3.68
C THR A 89 9.45 -3.19 3.30
N VAL A 90 10.08 -2.34 4.12
CA VAL A 90 10.26 -0.93 3.82
C VAL A 90 11.40 -0.76 2.82
N GLN A 91 11.09 -0.19 1.67
CA GLN A 91 12.04 0.23 0.64
C GLN A 91 12.02 1.74 0.51
N VAL A 92 13.18 2.34 0.30
CA VAL A 92 13.32 3.79 0.12
C VAL A 92 13.99 4.04 -1.22
N GLN A 93 13.32 4.81 -2.08
CA GLN A 93 13.98 5.40 -3.24
C GLN A 93 14.70 6.66 -2.75
N ILE A 94 15.99 6.78 -3.07
CA ILE A 94 16.86 7.85 -2.58
C ILE A 94 17.47 8.54 -3.80
N MET A 95 17.39 9.87 -3.82
CA MET A 95 17.99 10.72 -4.84
C MET A 95 18.76 11.84 -4.13
N PRO A 96 20.08 11.99 -4.36
CA PRO A 96 20.83 13.15 -3.88
C PRO A 96 20.16 14.45 -4.35
N ALA A 97 20.09 15.47 -3.50
CA ALA A 97 19.48 16.75 -3.89
C ALA A 97 20.34 17.57 -4.87
N ALA A 98 21.61 17.21 -5.02
CA ALA A 98 22.55 17.84 -5.95
C ALA A 98 22.43 17.31 -7.40
N ASP A 99 21.69 16.22 -7.60
CA ASP A 99 21.38 15.62 -8.90
C ASP A 99 20.06 16.17 -9.47
#